data_AF-A0A6M0GBS1-F1
#
_entry.id   AF-A0A6M0GBS1-F1
#
_cell.length_a   1.000
_cell.length_b   1.000
_cell.length_c   1.000
_cell.angle_alpha   90.00
_cell.angle_beta   90.00
_cell.angle_gamma   90.00
#
_symmetry.space_group_name_H-M   'P 1'
#
loop_
_entity.id
_entity.type
_entity.pdbx_description
1 polymer ?
#
loop_
_entity_poly.entity_id
_entity_poly.type
_entity_poly.pdbx_seq_one_letter_code
_entity_poly.pdbx_strand_id
1 'polypeptide(L)'
;MKVPEIEFIPLRDAVRSDNTTILDVLVKIIPPEPEANIQRPALNLGLVIDRSGSMQGKKILYARQAACYAVEQLLPTDRISVTIYDDQVEILVASTLAKDKVEITRQIERIQARNTTALHAGWVEGGVQVSHYFDPEQLNRVILLSDGLANRGETNPDVIASDVKGLAERGVSTTTMGVGDDYNEDLLEAMANSGDGNYYYIESSEQLPEIFQMELQGLMATLGRNVTLGIEPQGEVVLVDVFNDLELTHQGLFKLPNLVLGNPFVVVVRLKVPAIEGKQQADLCHFHLAWDGNEQEERLKLEAMLQLPVLASAELEKFPFNPEVQRQVALMMSARAKQEAVQQVDRGEYEIASQLINDTRQQLLRAPQSPLIEQEAQSLVDLDTDLKARRLQQYRKRSQYESHQYQRSMRQSIQGDYYTKRSDRQFFRQNYSNQEQKRFLRSRIEVVQGDITQQQVDGIVNPTNQNLSGTSGVTGAIRHAAGPQLQEACRRLHSCGIGEAKLTDGYNLPSKWIIHTVGPIWQGGHQGEEQMLAQCYRSCLTLAEQQSMRTVAFPGISTGARGFPIDKAAKIAVREVVNFLASNSSIKKVIFVCYKNTDYYYYQDALQ
;
A
#
# COMPACT_ATOMS: atom_id res chain seq x y z
N MET A 1 -30.39 8.77 11.89
CA MET A 1 -29.45 8.97 10.78
C MET A 1 -28.08 9.21 11.36
N LYS A 2 -27.07 8.51 10.85
CA LYS A 2 -25.66 8.73 11.17
C LYS A 2 -25.19 9.95 10.37
N VAL A 3 -24.95 11.07 11.04
CA VAL A 3 -24.56 12.34 10.42
C VAL A 3 -23.07 12.54 10.72
N PRO A 4 -22.25 13.03 9.77
CA PRO A 4 -20.88 13.43 10.06
C PRO A 4 -20.85 14.57 11.10
N GLU A 5 -19.72 14.74 11.76
CA GLU A 5 -19.43 15.89 12.63
C GLU A 5 -18.40 16.81 11.95
N ILE A 6 -18.45 18.12 12.23
CA ILE A 6 -17.43 19.08 11.82
C ILE A 6 -16.73 19.60 13.08
N GLU A 7 -15.46 19.26 13.24
CA GLU A 7 -14.60 19.73 14.31
C GLU A 7 -13.65 20.83 13.78
N PHE A 8 -13.49 21.91 14.54
CA PHE A 8 -12.56 22.99 14.22
C PHE A 8 -11.36 22.97 15.15
N ILE A 9 -10.16 22.90 14.58
CA ILE A 9 -8.90 22.98 15.34
C ILE A 9 -8.13 24.21 14.86
N PRO A 10 -8.25 25.35 15.54
CA PRO A 10 -7.54 26.56 15.16
C PRO A 10 -6.07 26.50 15.60
N LEU A 11 -5.20 27.23 14.89
CA LEU A 11 -3.79 27.39 15.26
C LEU A 11 -3.63 27.99 16.67
N ARG A 12 -4.59 28.82 17.08
CA ARG A 12 -4.74 29.34 18.44
C ARG A 12 -6.23 29.43 18.77
N ASP A 13 -6.59 29.09 20.00
CA ASP A 13 -7.98 29.03 20.46
C ASP A 13 -8.64 30.39 20.74
N ALA A 14 -8.12 31.48 20.14
CA ALA A 14 -8.65 32.83 20.28
C ALA A 14 -8.14 33.78 19.18
N VAL A 15 -8.85 34.88 18.96
CA VAL A 15 -8.50 35.97 18.03
C VAL A 15 -8.26 37.29 18.76
N ARG A 16 -7.59 38.23 18.10
CA ARG A 16 -7.20 39.52 18.71
C ARG A 16 -8.32 40.56 18.67
N SER A 17 -8.45 41.33 19.74
CA SER A 17 -9.34 42.50 19.79
C SER A 17 -8.74 43.76 19.17
N ASP A 18 -7.41 43.84 19.06
CA ASP A 18 -6.67 45.08 18.82
C ASP A 18 -5.86 45.07 17.51
N ASN A 19 -5.66 43.90 16.89
CA ASN A 19 -4.89 43.74 15.67
C ASN A 19 -5.47 42.67 14.75
N THR A 20 -5.13 42.75 13.46
CA THR A 20 -5.43 41.67 12.51
C THR A 20 -4.72 40.37 12.91
N THR A 21 -5.43 39.25 12.80
CA THR A 21 -4.92 37.90 13.06
C THR A 21 -4.98 37.07 11.77
N ILE A 22 -3.87 36.42 11.41
CA ILE A 22 -3.88 35.33 10.43
C ILE A 22 -4.09 34.03 11.20
N LEU A 23 -5.17 33.34 10.88
CA LEU A 23 -5.63 32.16 11.59
C LEU A 23 -5.72 30.98 10.62
N ASP A 24 -4.82 30.01 10.80
CA ASP A 24 -4.95 28.71 10.15
C ASP A 24 -5.86 27.81 10.99
N VAL A 25 -6.80 27.12 10.35
CA VAL A 25 -7.77 26.23 11.01
C VAL A 25 -7.86 24.91 10.27
N LEU A 26 -7.76 23.79 10.99
CA LEU A 26 -8.15 22.49 10.46
C LEU A 26 -9.64 22.32 10.66
N VAL A 27 -10.36 22.10 9.56
CA VAL A 27 -11.78 21.76 9.54
C VAL A 27 -11.84 20.26 9.29
N LYS A 28 -12.02 19.49 10.36
CA LYS A 28 -12.12 18.02 10.29
C LYS A 28 -13.57 17.62 10.11
N ILE A 29 -13.87 16.98 9.00
CA ILE A 29 -15.15 16.35 8.72
C ILE A 29 -15.02 14.89 9.16
N ILE A 30 -15.77 14.49 10.18
CA ILE A 30 -15.63 13.20 10.85
C ILE A 30 -16.91 12.38 10.60
N PRO A 31 -16.90 11.49 9.60
CA PRO A 31 -17.95 10.50 9.47
C PRO A 31 -18.01 9.60 10.71
N PRO A 32 -19.20 9.18 11.16
CA PRO A 32 -19.34 8.30 12.30
C PRO A 32 -18.68 6.94 12.06
N GLU A 33 -18.34 6.27 13.14
CA GLU A 33 -17.73 4.94 13.08
C GLU A 33 -18.69 3.91 12.45
N PRO A 34 -18.16 2.95 11.66
CA PRO A 34 -18.94 1.85 11.13
C PRO A 34 -19.52 1.02 12.28
N GLU A 35 -20.75 0.55 12.10
CA GLU A 35 -21.35 -0.37 13.05
C GLU A 35 -20.68 -1.73 12.99
N ALA A 36 -20.70 -2.41 14.13
CA ALA A 36 -20.11 -3.72 14.36
C ALA A 36 -20.49 -4.81 13.33
N ASN A 37 -21.59 -4.62 12.61
CA ASN A 37 -22.26 -5.65 11.83
C ASN A 37 -22.69 -5.17 10.43
N ILE A 38 -21.96 -4.22 9.82
CA ILE A 38 -22.22 -3.84 8.42
C ILE A 38 -21.77 -5.00 7.55
N GLN A 39 -22.74 -5.73 7.01
CA GLN A 39 -22.47 -6.78 6.03
C GLN A 39 -22.03 -6.12 4.72
N ARG A 40 -20.86 -6.52 4.20
CA ARG A 40 -20.33 -6.04 2.93
C ARG A 40 -21.39 -6.23 1.82
N PRO A 41 -21.83 -5.18 1.11
CA PRO A 41 -22.63 -5.35 -0.09
C PRO A 41 -21.82 -6.12 -1.14
N ALA A 42 -22.50 -6.97 -1.92
CA ALA A 42 -21.83 -7.75 -2.95
C ALA A 42 -21.13 -6.81 -3.95
N LEU A 43 -19.93 -7.21 -4.38
CA LEU A 43 -19.12 -6.43 -5.31
C LEU A 43 -19.34 -6.96 -6.73
N ASN A 44 -19.53 -6.06 -7.68
CA ASN A 44 -19.50 -6.33 -9.11
C ASN A 44 -18.27 -5.64 -9.72
N LEU A 45 -17.19 -6.40 -9.84
CA LEU A 45 -15.86 -5.90 -10.17
C LEU A 45 -15.47 -6.18 -11.64
N GLY A 46 -14.99 -5.17 -12.34
CA GLY A 46 -14.31 -5.30 -13.62
C GLY A 46 -12.82 -5.02 -13.48
N LEU A 47 -11.98 -6.07 -13.56
CA LEU A 47 -10.52 -5.91 -13.65
C LEU A 47 -10.12 -5.68 -15.10
N VAL A 48 -9.49 -4.54 -15.38
CA VAL A 48 -8.98 -4.20 -16.71
C VAL A 48 -7.45 -4.13 -16.64
N ILE A 49 -6.78 -5.03 -17.35
CA ILE A 49 -5.33 -5.23 -17.24
C ILE A 49 -4.66 -4.89 -18.57
N ASP A 50 -3.79 -3.90 -18.53
CA ASP A 50 -2.90 -3.58 -19.64
C ASP A 50 -1.86 -4.70 -19.83
N ARG A 51 -1.81 -5.25 -21.04
CA ARG A 51 -0.79 -6.21 -21.46
C ARG A 51 0.01 -5.71 -22.64
N SER A 52 0.08 -4.41 -22.87
CA SER A 52 0.86 -3.81 -23.95
C SER A 52 2.36 -4.10 -23.81
N GLY A 53 3.14 -3.87 -24.87
CA GLY A 53 4.58 -4.11 -24.89
C GLY A 53 5.37 -3.31 -23.84
N SER A 54 4.87 -2.15 -23.42
CA SER A 54 5.48 -1.32 -22.38
C SER A 54 5.33 -1.92 -20.97
N MET A 55 4.37 -2.84 -20.78
CA MET A 55 4.17 -3.61 -19.54
C MET A 55 5.18 -4.76 -19.37
N GLN A 56 6.14 -4.97 -20.28
CA GLN A 56 7.11 -6.05 -20.16
C GLN A 56 7.94 -6.00 -18.86
N GLY A 57 8.49 -7.16 -18.46
CA GLY A 57 9.32 -7.28 -17.28
C GLY A 57 8.54 -7.23 -15.97
N LYS A 58 8.93 -6.34 -15.06
CA LYS A 58 8.34 -6.25 -13.71
C LYS A 58 6.91 -5.69 -13.70
N LYS A 59 6.55 -4.83 -14.67
CA LYS A 59 5.23 -4.16 -14.69
C LYS A 59 4.09 -5.17 -14.84
N ILE A 60 4.16 -6.05 -15.84
CA ILE A 60 3.14 -7.09 -16.02
C ILE A 60 3.11 -8.06 -14.83
N LEU A 61 4.25 -8.30 -14.16
CA LEU A 61 4.28 -9.11 -12.94
C LEU A 61 3.50 -8.44 -11.80
N TYR A 62 3.69 -7.13 -11.58
CA TYR A 62 2.95 -6.37 -10.57
C TYR A 62 1.46 -6.26 -10.89
N ALA A 63 1.10 -6.00 -12.15
CA ALA A 63 -0.31 -5.95 -12.57
C ALA A 63 -1.02 -7.29 -12.32
N ARG A 64 -0.35 -8.41 -12.60
CA ARG A 64 -0.88 -9.75 -12.31
C ARG A 64 -1.01 -10.01 -10.82
N GLN A 65 -0.01 -9.65 -10.03
CA GLN A 65 -0.04 -9.83 -8.57
C GLN A 65 -1.19 -9.01 -7.96
N ALA A 66 -1.38 -7.77 -8.40
CA ALA A 66 -2.48 -6.91 -7.96
C ALA A 66 -3.84 -7.52 -8.34
N ALA A 67 -4.00 -7.98 -9.58
CA ALA A 67 -5.23 -8.62 -10.04
C ALA A 67 -5.52 -9.95 -9.32
N CYS A 68 -4.51 -10.79 -9.09
CA CYS A 68 -4.67 -12.04 -8.33
C CYS A 68 -5.06 -11.76 -6.88
N TYR A 69 -4.41 -10.77 -6.25
CA TYR A 69 -4.76 -10.33 -4.90
C TYR A 69 -6.22 -9.88 -4.83
N ALA A 70 -6.67 -9.07 -5.80
CA ALA A 70 -8.06 -8.62 -5.88
C ALA A 70 -9.05 -9.79 -5.93
N VAL A 71 -8.79 -10.79 -6.80
CA VAL A 71 -9.61 -12.00 -6.94
C VAL A 71 -9.67 -12.80 -5.63
N GLU A 72 -8.55 -12.91 -4.91
CA GLU A 72 -8.48 -13.62 -3.63
C GLU A 72 -9.38 -12.99 -2.57
N GLN A 73 -9.54 -11.67 -2.56
CA GLN A 73 -10.37 -10.95 -1.60
C GLN A 73 -11.88 -10.98 -1.89
N LEU A 74 -12.31 -11.50 -3.05
CA LEU A 74 -13.72 -11.54 -3.42
C LEU A 74 -14.50 -12.57 -2.59
N LEU A 75 -15.74 -12.28 -2.24
CA LEU A 75 -16.65 -13.28 -1.67
C LEU A 75 -17.25 -14.14 -2.79
N PRO A 76 -17.70 -15.38 -2.52
CA PRO A 76 -18.36 -16.22 -3.53
C PRO A 76 -19.66 -15.62 -4.12
N THR A 77 -20.20 -14.59 -3.46
CA THR A 77 -21.36 -13.79 -3.89
C THR A 77 -20.97 -12.64 -4.81
N ASP A 78 -19.70 -12.25 -4.83
CA ASP A 78 -19.21 -11.16 -5.69
C ASP A 78 -19.11 -11.63 -7.14
N ARG A 79 -19.24 -10.67 -8.05
CA ARG A 79 -19.03 -10.83 -9.49
C ARG A 79 -17.68 -10.24 -9.90
N ILE A 80 -17.05 -10.90 -10.86
CA ILE A 80 -15.77 -10.51 -11.43
C ILE A 80 -15.76 -10.73 -12.94
N SER A 81 -15.25 -9.75 -13.67
CA SER A 81 -14.77 -9.91 -15.04
C SER A 81 -13.30 -9.53 -15.12
N VAL A 82 -12.57 -10.15 -16.05
CA VAL A 82 -11.17 -9.82 -16.35
C VAL A 82 -11.07 -9.51 -17.83
N THR A 83 -10.82 -8.25 -18.14
CA THR A 83 -10.56 -7.75 -19.48
C THR A 83 -9.06 -7.47 -19.59
N ILE A 84 -8.43 -7.97 -20.64
CA ILE A 84 -7.04 -7.68 -20.96
C ILE A 84 -6.98 -6.94 -22.28
N TYR A 85 -6.06 -5.99 -22.41
CA TYR A 85 -5.95 -5.24 -23.64
C TYR A 85 -4.50 -4.96 -24.03
N ASP A 86 -4.28 -4.95 -25.33
CA ASP A 86 -3.09 -4.44 -25.99
C ASP A 86 -3.56 -3.52 -27.12
N ASP A 87 -3.31 -3.88 -28.38
CA ASP A 87 -3.93 -3.23 -29.53
C ASP A 87 -5.37 -3.77 -29.73
N GLN A 88 -5.67 -4.95 -29.22
CA GLN A 88 -6.99 -5.58 -29.19
C GLN A 88 -7.49 -5.72 -27.75
N VAL A 89 -8.81 -5.71 -27.58
CA VAL A 89 -9.45 -6.00 -26.30
C VAL A 89 -9.90 -7.45 -26.28
N GLU A 90 -9.58 -8.16 -25.20
CA GLU A 90 -9.92 -9.56 -25.01
C GLU A 90 -10.55 -9.76 -23.63
N ILE A 91 -11.70 -10.42 -23.60
CA ILE A 91 -12.39 -10.79 -22.37
C ILE A 91 -11.79 -12.13 -21.92
N LEU A 92 -10.82 -12.08 -21.01
CA LEU A 92 -10.18 -13.27 -20.46
C LEU A 92 -11.16 -14.06 -19.59
N VAL A 93 -11.90 -13.35 -18.74
CA VAL A 93 -12.97 -13.90 -17.91
C VAL A 93 -14.20 -13.03 -18.08
N ALA A 94 -15.24 -13.57 -18.73
CA ALA A 94 -16.54 -12.90 -18.80
C ALA A 94 -17.17 -12.79 -17.40
N SER A 95 -17.95 -11.74 -17.18
CA SER A 95 -18.53 -11.40 -15.88
C SER A 95 -19.26 -12.58 -15.22
N THR A 96 -18.68 -13.12 -14.14
CA THR A 96 -19.11 -14.35 -13.45
C THR A 96 -19.00 -14.22 -11.93
N LEU A 97 -19.64 -15.12 -11.18
CA LEU A 97 -19.47 -15.18 -9.72
C LEU A 97 -18.07 -15.69 -9.35
N ALA A 98 -17.48 -15.11 -8.30
CA ALA A 98 -16.13 -15.43 -7.81
C ALA A 98 -16.06 -16.76 -7.02
N LYS A 99 -16.63 -17.83 -7.59
CA LYS A 99 -16.62 -19.19 -7.02
C LYS A 99 -15.35 -19.95 -7.36
N ASP A 100 -14.88 -19.86 -8.61
CA ASP A 100 -13.67 -20.54 -9.09
C ASP A 100 -12.48 -19.57 -9.15
N LYS A 101 -12.08 -19.08 -7.97
CA LYS A 101 -10.94 -18.16 -7.86
C LYS A 101 -9.65 -18.76 -8.40
N VAL A 102 -9.46 -20.08 -8.26
CA VAL A 102 -8.25 -20.78 -8.68
C VAL A 102 -8.09 -20.72 -10.20
N GLU A 103 -9.15 -20.94 -10.96
CA GLU A 103 -9.10 -20.84 -12.42
C GLU A 103 -8.90 -19.39 -12.88
N ILE A 104 -9.60 -18.42 -12.28
CA ILE A 104 -9.45 -16.99 -12.61
C ILE A 104 -8.00 -16.54 -12.39
N THR A 105 -7.43 -16.85 -11.22
CA THR A 105 -6.02 -16.54 -10.89
C THR A 105 -5.07 -17.21 -11.88
N ARG A 106 -5.30 -18.47 -12.26
CA ARG A 106 -4.47 -19.20 -13.23
C ARG A 106 -4.47 -18.53 -14.61
N GLN A 107 -5.60 -17.98 -15.04
CA GLN A 107 -5.68 -17.26 -16.32
C GLN A 107 -4.92 -15.93 -16.26
N ILE A 108 -5.06 -15.18 -15.17
CA ILE A 108 -4.28 -13.95 -14.92
C ILE A 108 -2.77 -14.26 -14.89
N GLU A 109 -2.37 -15.35 -14.23
CA GLU A 109 -1.00 -15.88 -14.20
C GLU A 109 -0.46 -16.39 -15.55
N ARG A 110 -1.24 -16.33 -16.63
CA ARG A 110 -0.78 -16.61 -18.01
C ARG A 110 -0.68 -15.40 -18.94
N ILE A 111 -1.26 -14.26 -18.59
CA ILE A 111 -1.11 -12.98 -19.32
C ILE A 111 0.37 -12.66 -19.64
N GLN A 112 0.66 -12.35 -20.90
CA GLN A 112 1.98 -11.92 -21.36
C GLN A 112 1.88 -10.56 -22.05
N ALA A 113 2.90 -9.73 -21.86
CA ALA A 113 2.97 -8.40 -22.46
C ALA A 113 3.31 -8.50 -23.97
N ARG A 114 2.54 -7.82 -24.83
CA ARG A 114 2.72 -7.77 -26.29
C ARG A 114 2.08 -6.52 -26.92
N ASN A 115 2.48 -6.18 -28.16
CA ASN A 115 1.85 -5.16 -29.02
C ASN A 115 1.81 -3.73 -28.43
N THR A 116 0.92 -2.87 -28.96
CA THR A 116 0.69 -1.48 -28.53
C THR A 116 -0.48 -1.38 -27.55
N THR A 117 -0.98 -0.17 -27.25
CA THR A 117 -1.89 0.08 -26.12
C THR A 117 -3.16 0.82 -26.54
N ALA A 118 -4.32 0.18 -26.37
CA ALA A 118 -5.67 0.69 -26.64
C ALA A 118 -6.46 0.87 -25.33
N LEU A 119 -5.97 1.78 -24.48
CA LEU A 119 -6.44 1.99 -23.10
C LEU A 119 -7.94 2.26 -23.01
N HIS A 120 -8.45 3.23 -23.77
CA HIS A 120 -9.86 3.61 -23.73
C HIS A 120 -10.77 2.42 -24.09
N ALA A 121 -10.44 1.66 -25.13
CA ALA A 121 -11.22 0.49 -25.54
C ALA A 121 -11.23 -0.61 -24.45
N GLY A 122 -10.08 -0.86 -23.81
CA GLY A 122 -9.98 -1.81 -22.70
C GLY A 122 -10.84 -1.39 -21.50
N TRP A 123 -10.80 -0.10 -21.14
CA TRP A 123 -11.62 0.44 -20.06
C TRP A 123 -13.12 0.39 -20.39
N VAL A 124 -13.52 0.76 -21.61
CA VAL A 124 -14.92 0.70 -22.08
C VAL A 124 -15.47 -0.72 -21.94
N GLU A 125 -14.73 -1.73 -22.40
CA GLU A 125 -15.16 -3.13 -22.27
C GLU A 125 -15.28 -3.57 -20.81
N GLY A 126 -14.34 -3.17 -19.94
CA GLY A 126 -14.47 -3.39 -18.50
C GLY A 126 -15.75 -2.77 -17.91
N GLY A 127 -16.06 -1.54 -18.30
CA GLY A 127 -17.30 -0.85 -17.94
C GLY A 127 -18.55 -1.57 -18.43
N VAL A 128 -18.53 -2.11 -19.65
CA VAL A 128 -19.62 -2.91 -20.22
C VAL A 128 -19.85 -4.19 -19.42
N GLN A 129 -18.80 -4.92 -19.07
CA GLN A 129 -18.91 -6.16 -18.29
C GLN A 129 -19.53 -5.94 -16.90
N VAL A 130 -19.20 -4.82 -16.25
CA VAL A 130 -19.81 -4.41 -14.98
C VAL A 130 -21.26 -3.98 -15.20
N SER A 131 -21.51 -3.12 -16.20
CA SER A 131 -22.84 -2.56 -16.49
C SER A 131 -23.87 -3.63 -16.88
N HIS A 132 -23.44 -4.72 -17.53
CA HIS A 132 -24.33 -5.82 -17.91
C HIS A 132 -25.04 -6.46 -16.71
N TYR A 133 -24.39 -6.46 -15.54
CA TYR A 133 -24.93 -7.00 -14.30
C TYR A 133 -25.02 -5.92 -13.22
N PHE A 134 -25.24 -4.68 -13.65
CA PHE A 134 -25.43 -3.56 -12.75
C PHE A 134 -26.57 -3.84 -11.78
N ASP A 135 -26.28 -3.63 -10.50
CA ASP A 135 -27.24 -3.72 -9.42
C ASP A 135 -26.97 -2.53 -8.48
N PRO A 136 -27.93 -1.61 -8.27
CA PRO A 136 -27.72 -0.45 -7.41
C PRO A 136 -27.50 -0.83 -5.94
N GLU A 137 -27.87 -2.04 -5.51
CA GLU A 137 -27.58 -2.57 -4.17
C GLU A 137 -26.16 -3.16 -4.05
N GLN A 138 -25.46 -3.31 -5.18
CA GLN A 138 -24.09 -3.79 -5.26
C GLN A 138 -23.09 -2.65 -5.47
N LEU A 139 -21.85 -2.91 -5.07
CA LEU A 139 -20.75 -2.02 -5.42
C LEU A 139 -20.29 -2.33 -6.85
N ASN A 140 -20.59 -1.45 -7.80
CA ASN A 140 -20.19 -1.61 -9.19
C ASN A 140 -18.92 -0.80 -9.48
N ARG A 141 -17.84 -1.50 -9.86
CA ARG A 141 -16.54 -0.84 -10.02
C ARG A 141 -15.67 -1.45 -11.13
N VAL A 142 -14.94 -0.59 -11.81
CA VAL A 142 -13.82 -0.92 -12.69
C VAL A 142 -12.51 -0.58 -11.99
N ILE A 143 -11.55 -1.50 -11.99
CA ILE A 143 -10.15 -1.25 -11.60
C ILE A 143 -9.29 -1.40 -12.85
N LEU A 144 -8.65 -0.31 -13.27
CA LEU A 144 -7.74 -0.26 -14.41
C LEU A 144 -6.29 -0.35 -13.93
N LEU A 145 -5.56 -1.39 -14.37
CA LEU A 145 -4.14 -1.56 -14.13
C LEU A 145 -3.38 -1.28 -15.43
N SER A 146 -2.68 -0.16 -15.50
CA SER A 146 -2.05 0.29 -16.74
C SER A 146 -0.80 1.12 -16.50
N ASP A 147 0.02 1.23 -17.54
CA ASP A 147 1.03 2.27 -17.65
C ASP A 147 0.55 3.47 -18.50
N GLY A 148 -0.75 3.71 -18.62
CA GLY A 148 -1.33 4.98 -19.06
C GLY A 148 -1.03 5.40 -20.52
N LEU A 149 -0.24 4.64 -21.27
CA LEU A 149 0.14 5.01 -22.64
C LEU A 149 -1.04 4.78 -23.59
N ALA A 150 -1.86 5.80 -23.87
CA ALA A 150 -2.91 5.69 -24.88
C ALA A 150 -2.35 6.00 -26.28
N ASN A 151 -2.04 4.97 -27.08
CA ASN A 151 -1.40 5.13 -28.40
C ASN A 151 -2.26 4.62 -29.57
N ARG A 152 -3.40 3.97 -29.29
CA ARG A 152 -4.34 3.45 -30.29
C ARG A 152 -5.79 3.70 -29.83
N GLY A 153 -6.66 4.11 -30.75
CA GLY A 153 -8.05 4.42 -30.44
C GLY A 153 -8.21 5.87 -30.00
N GLU A 154 -9.13 6.12 -29.06
CA GLU A 154 -9.24 7.44 -28.42
C GLU A 154 -8.04 7.65 -27.48
N THR A 155 -7.37 8.78 -27.65
CA THR A 155 -6.15 9.14 -26.89
C THR A 155 -6.28 10.52 -26.24
N ASN A 156 -7.38 11.23 -26.46
CA ASN A 156 -7.66 12.53 -25.85
C ASN A 156 -8.10 12.36 -24.39
N PRO A 157 -7.31 12.85 -23.41
CA PRO A 157 -7.64 12.72 -21.99
C PRO A 157 -9.00 13.32 -21.62
N ASP A 158 -9.41 14.42 -22.23
CA ASP A 158 -10.67 15.10 -21.90
C ASP A 158 -11.89 14.25 -22.32
N VAL A 159 -11.78 13.59 -23.47
CA VAL A 159 -12.85 12.69 -23.98
C VAL A 159 -12.93 11.45 -23.10
N ILE A 160 -11.79 10.84 -22.78
CA ILE A 160 -11.72 9.67 -21.90
C ILE A 160 -12.28 10.00 -20.52
N ALA A 161 -11.89 11.13 -19.94
CA ALA A 161 -12.40 11.62 -18.65
C ALA A 161 -13.92 11.84 -18.68
N SER A 162 -14.44 12.43 -19.76
CA SER A 162 -15.87 12.63 -19.96
C SER A 162 -16.65 11.30 -20.02
N ASP A 163 -16.14 10.30 -20.73
CA ASP A 163 -16.77 8.98 -20.80
C ASP A 163 -16.75 8.27 -19.44
N VAL A 164 -15.62 8.36 -18.73
CA VAL A 164 -15.46 7.82 -17.38
C VAL A 164 -16.44 8.47 -16.40
N LYS A 165 -16.61 9.78 -16.49
CA LYS A 165 -17.61 10.53 -15.72
C LYS A 165 -19.04 10.06 -16.03
N GLY A 166 -19.37 9.88 -17.30
CA GLY A 166 -20.69 9.40 -17.70
C GLY A 166 -21.02 8.00 -17.16
N LEU A 167 -20.01 7.14 -16.96
CA LEU A 167 -20.17 5.83 -16.34
C LEU A 167 -20.31 5.94 -14.81
N ALA A 168 -19.55 6.83 -14.17
CA ALA A 168 -19.65 7.11 -12.74
C ALA A 168 -21.03 7.70 -12.35
N GLU A 169 -21.57 8.62 -13.15
CA GLU A 169 -22.92 9.17 -12.98
C GLU A 169 -24.03 8.10 -13.06
N ARG A 170 -23.74 6.94 -13.68
CA ARG A 170 -24.63 5.77 -13.73
C ARG A 170 -24.37 4.78 -12.60
N GLY A 171 -23.52 5.11 -11.64
CA GLY A 171 -23.23 4.30 -10.46
C GLY A 171 -22.12 3.28 -10.62
N VAL A 172 -21.34 3.35 -11.71
CA VAL A 172 -20.18 2.48 -11.95
C VAL A 172 -18.90 3.30 -11.85
N SER A 173 -18.16 3.10 -10.77
CA SER A 173 -16.96 3.91 -10.48
C SER A 173 -15.68 3.31 -11.06
N THR A 174 -14.66 4.14 -11.29
CA THR A 174 -13.38 3.73 -11.88
C THR A 174 -12.21 4.13 -10.99
N THR A 175 -11.44 3.14 -10.56
CA THR A 175 -10.13 3.33 -9.92
C THR A 175 -9.03 2.97 -10.88
N THR A 176 -7.92 3.72 -10.83
CA THR A 176 -6.76 3.49 -11.68
C THR A 176 -5.53 3.15 -10.84
N MET A 177 -4.73 2.22 -11.34
CA MET A 177 -3.49 1.76 -10.72
C MET A 177 -2.36 1.86 -11.74
N GLY A 178 -1.49 2.86 -11.56
CA GLY A 178 -0.30 3.07 -12.36
C GLY A 178 0.79 2.06 -12.00
N VAL A 179 1.38 1.42 -13.01
CA VAL A 179 2.40 0.37 -12.80
C VAL A 179 3.75 0.74 -13.42
N GLY A 180 4.80 0.78 -12.58
CA GLY A 180 6.20 1.01 -12.97
C GLY A 180 6.57 2.45 -13.37
N ASP A 181 7.75 2.63 -13.94
CA ASP A 181 8.39 3.96 -14.00
C ASP A 181 8.05 4.81 -15.25
N ASP A 182 7.29 4.33 -16.24
CA ASP A 182 7.15 5.03 -17.56
C ASP A 182 5.71 5.38 -17.99
N TYR A 183 4.76 5.46 -17.05
CA TYR A 183 3.36 5.69 -17.39
C TYR A 183 2.90 7.15 -17.46
N ASN A 184 1.76 7.37 -18.14
CA ASN A 184 1.04 8.65 -18.22
C ASN A 184 0.13 8.85 -17.00
N GLU A 185 0.65 9.56 -16.01
CA GLU A 185 -0.01 9.86 -14.74
C GLU A 185 -1.21 10.80 -14.91
N ASP A 186 -1.04 11.87 -15.70
CA ASP A 186 -2.09 12.89 -15.91
C ASP A 186 -3.38 12.24 -16.44
N LEU A 187 -3.27 11.26 -17.34
CA LEU A 187 -4.44 10.52 -17.85
C LEU A 187 -5.08 9.62 -16.79
N LEU A 188 -4.30 8.80 -16.08
CA LEU A 188 -4.84 7.85 -15.10
C LEU A 188 -5.46 8.56 -13.90
N GLU A 189 -4.85 9.66 -13.46
CA GLU A 189 -5.38 10.52 -12.41
C GLU A 189 -6.68 11.19 -12.86
N ALA A 190 -6.72 11.78 -14.07
CA ALA A 190 -7.93 12.39 -14.62
C ALA A 190 -9.08 11.38 -14.73
N MET A 191 -8.78 10.13 -15.13
CA MET A 191 -9.76 9.04 -15.17
C MET A 191 -10.28 8.67 -13.78
N ALA A 192 -9.41 8.47 -12.80
CA ALA A 192 -9.85 8.15 -11.43
C ALA A 192 -10.71 9.27 -10.84
N ASN A 193 -10.30 10.53 -11.04
CA ASN A 193 -11.00 11.70 -10.55
C ASN A 193 -12.38 11.84 -11.20
N SER A 194 -12.46 11.64 -12.51
CA SER A 194 -13.73 11.66 -13.25
C SER A 194 -14.61 10.47 -12.91
N GLY A 195 -14.00 9.34 -12.52
CA GLY A 195 -14.66 8.06 -12.29
C GLY A 195 -15.18 7.83 -10.88
N ASP A 196 -15.17 8.84 -10.01
CA ASP A 196 -15.50 8.70 -8.58
C ASP A 196 -14.70 7.57 -7.91
N GLY A 197 -13.42 7.45 -8.27
CA GLY A 197 -12.50 6.46 -7.74
C GLY A 197 -11.16 7.06 -7.32
N ASN A 198 -10.22 6.16 -7.04
CA ASN A 198 -8.90 6.53 -6.53
C ASN A 198 -7.83 6.25 -7.58
N TYR A 199 -6.70 6.94 -7.44
CA TYR A 199 -5.49 6.70 -8.21
C TYR A 199 -4.39 6.22 -7.29
N TYR A 200 -3.76 5.11 -7.66
CA TYR A 200 -2.68 4.48 -6.90
C TYR A 200 -1.46 4.23 -7.78
N TYR A 201 -0.27 4.35 -7.19
CA TYR A 201 0.98 3.97 -7.83
C TYR A 201 1.54 2.70 -7.20
N ILE A 202 1.86 1.70 -8.03
CA ILE A 202 2.44 0.42 -7.61
C ILE A 202 3.93 0.40 -7.97
N GLU A 203 4.77 0.66 -6.97
CA GLU A 203 6.24 0.52 -7.07
C GLU A 203 6.69 -0.91 -6.76
N SER A 204 5.97 -1.56 -5.84
CA SER A 204 6.29 -2.91 -5.37
C SER A 204 5.04 -3.69 -4.98
N SER A 205 5.17 -5.02 -4.98
CA SER A 205 4.08 -5.92 -4.56
C SER A 205 3.72 -5.80 -3.08
N GLU A 206 4.59 -5.20 -2.26
CA GLU A 206 4.38 -5.03 -0.81
C GLU A 206 3.28 -4.02 -0.49
N GLN A 207 3.01 -3.07 -1.40
CA GLN A 207 1.99 -2.03 -1.25
C GLN A 207 0.57 -2.52 -1.61
N LEU A 208 0.47 -3.62 -2.36
CA LEU A 208 -0.80 -4.11 -2.91
C LEU A 208 -1.88 -4.41 -1.84
N PRO A 209 -1.55 -5.06 -0.70
CA PRO A 209 -2.55 -5.33 0.33
C PRO A 209 -3.19 -4.06 0.88
N GLU A 210 -2.37 -3.03 1.12
CA GLU A 210 -2.81 -1.77 1.69
C GLU A 210 -3.69 -1.00 0.70
N ILE A 211 -3.21 -0.84 -0.54
CA ILE A 211 -3.93 -0.15 -1.63
C ILE A 211 -5.31 -0.77 -1.85
N PHE A 212 -5.37 -2.09 -1.95
CA PHE A 212 -6.63 -2.77 -2.24
C PHE A 212 -7.58 -2.78 -1.04
N GLN A 213 -7.05 -2.84 0.19
CA GLN A 213 -7.87 -2.72 1.39
C GLN A 213 -8.49 -1.32 1.50
N MET A 214 -7.73 -0.26 1.24
CA MET A 214 -8.25 1.12 1.22
C MET A 214 -9.39 1.24 0.19
N GLU A 215 -9.18 0.68 -0.99
CA GLU A 215 -10.13 0.71 -2.09
C GLU A 215 -11.44 0.00 -1.76
N LEU A 216 -11.38 -1.20 -1.18
CA LEU A 216 -12.58 -1.92 -0.72
C LEU A 216 -13.28 -1.21 0.45
N GLN A 217 -12.52 -0.68 1.41
CA GLN A 217 -13.07 0.03 2.57
C GLN A 217 -13.78 1.33 2.17
N GLY A 218 -13.17 2.13 1.29
CA GLY A 218 -13.74 3.38 0.79
C GLY A 218 -15.14 3.18 0.21
N LEU A 219 -15.35 2.05 -0.47
CA LEU A 219 -16.62 1.67 -1.09
C LEU A 219 -17.66 1.13 -0.11
N MET A 220 -17.26 0.24 0.79
CA MET A 220 -18.18 -0.43 1.71
C MET A 220 -18.75 0.49 2.79
N ALA A 221 -17.98 1.51 3.16
CA ALA A 221 -18.30 2.44 4.22
C ALA A 221 -18.71 3.82 3.67
N THR A 222 -18.96 3.98 2.36
CA THR A 222 -19.42 5.27 1.83
C THR A 222 -20.74 5.68 2.50
N LEU A 223 -20.71 6.76 3.27
CA LEU A 223 -21.85 7.40 3.92
C LEU A 223 -22.58 8.36 2.96
N GLY A 224 -21.82 9.01 2.06
CA GLY A 224 -22.37 10.04 1.20
C GLY A 224 -21.49 10.35 -0.02
N ARG A 225 -22.15 10.63 -1.14
CA ARG A 225 -21.51 10.99 -2.43
C ARG A 225 -21.77 12.45 -2.77
N ASN A 226 -21.14 12.95 -3.84
CA ASN A 226 -21.30 14.32 -4.33
C ASN A 226 -21.15 15.37 -3.21
N VAL A 227 -20.12 15.18 -2.40
CA VAL A 227 -19.92 15.96 -1.18
C VAL A 227 -19.42 17.36 -1.56
N THR A 228 -20.05 18.40 -1.02
CA THR A 228 -19.61 19.78 -1.20
C THR A 228 -19.52 20.52 0.12
N LEU A 229 -18.54 21.40 0.24
CA LEU A 229 -18.33 22.29 1.38
C LEU A 229 -18.41 23.76 0.93
N GLY A 230 -19.38 24.50 1.47
CA GLY A 230 -19.41 25.95 1.44
C GLY A 230 -18.63 26.53 2.61
N ILE A 231 -17.88 27.59 2.37
CA ILE A 231 -17.08 28.32 3.38
C ILE A 231 -17.43 29.80 3.26
N GLU A 232 -18.14 30.33 4.26
CA GLU A 232 -18.71 31.67 4.25
C GLU A 232 -18.17 32.51 5.42
N PRO A 233 -17.11 33.30 5.19
CA PRO A 233 -16.57 34.22 6.19
C PRO A 233 -17.64 35.21 6.70
N GLN A 234 -17.59 35.53 7.99
CA GLN A 234 -18.56 36.42 8.64
C GLN A 234 -17.98 37.82 8.86
N GLY A 235 -18.82 38.85 8.72
CA GLY A 235 -18.41 40.25 8.90
C GLY A 235 -17.30 40.67 7.93
N GLU A 236 -16.18 41.15 8.48
CA GLU A 236 -15.00 41.58 7.71
C GLU A 236 -13.89 40.50 7.63
N VAL A 237 -14.19 39.26 8.05
CA VAL A 237 -13.25 38.13 7.91
C VAL A 237 -13.08 37.79 6.44
N VAL A 238 -11.85 37.51 6.03
CA VAL A 238 -11.53 37.12 4.64
C VAL A 238 -10.94 35.72 4.62
N LEU A 239 -11.50 34.84 3.77
CA LEU A 239 -10.87 33.57 3.42
C LEU A 239 -9.70 33.86 2.48
N VAL A 240 -8.47 33.65 2.97
CA VAL A 240 -7.24 33.92 2.23
C VAL A 240 -6.85 32.74 1.36
N ASP A 241 -6.97 31.52 1.88
CA ASP A 241 -6.53 30.31 1.20
C ASP A 241 -7.27 29.07 1.73
N VAL A 242 -7.42 28.08 0.87
CA VAL A 242 -7.81 26.70 1.20
C VAL A 242 -6.68 25.81 0.70
N PHE A 243 -5.93 25.21 1.62
CA PHE A 243 -4.66 24.56 1.29
C PHE A 243 -4.84 23.30 0.43
N ASN A 244 -5.94 22.59 0.62
CA ASN A 244 -6.31 21.42 -0.17
C ASN A 244 -6.56 21.83 -1.63
N ASP A 245 -6.12 21.00 -2.57
CA ASP A 245 -6.39 21.18 -3.99
C ASP A 245 -7.78 20.62 -4.32
N LEU A 246 -8.82 21.43 -4.08
CA LEU A 246 -10.22 21.06 -4.23
C LEU A 246 -10.85 21.82 -5.39
N GLU A 247 -11.56 21.09 -6.26
CA GLU A 247 -12.32 21.69 -7.35
C GLU A 247 -13.45 22.58 -6.83
N LEU A 248 -13.58 23.77 -7.41
CA LEU A 248 -14.73 24.63 -7.19
C LEU A 248 -15.86 24.29 -8.15
N THR A 249 -17.06 24.15 -7.62
CA THR A 249 -18.29 24.11 -8.41
C THR A 249 -18.59 25.49 -9.02
N HIS A 250 -19.46 25.53 -10.03
CA HIS A 250 -19.94 26.81 -10.60
C HIS A 250 -20.62 27.74 -9.58
N GLN A 251 -21.05 27.20 -8.45
CA GLN A 251 -21.68 27.94 -7.34
C GLN A 251 -20.67 28.40 -6.28
N GLY A 252 -19.37 28.14 -6.47
CA GLY A 252 -18.31 28.52 -5.52
C GLY A 252 -18.16 27.58 -4.32
N LEU A 253 -18.83 26.42 -4.32
CA LEU A 253 -18.66 25.38 -3.29
C LEU A 253 -17.48 24.47 -3.64
N PHE A 254 -16.70 24.07 -2.65
CA PHE A 254 -15.60 23.12 -2.82
C PHE A 254 -16.14 21.70 -2.91
N LYS A 255 -15.75 20.94 -3.92
CA LYS A 255 -16.03 19.51 -3.99
C LYS A 255 -15.08 18.75 -3.08
N LEU A 256 -15.64 17.84 -2.30
CA LEU A 256 -14.89 16.95 -1.41
C LEU A 256 -14.98 15.50 -1.91
N PRO A 257 -14.04 14.63 -1.52
CA PRO A 257 -14.19 13.19 -1.70
C PRO A 257 -15.43 12.66 -0.98
N ASN A 258 -15.86 11.46 -1.36
CA ASN A 258 -16.96 10.76 -0.71
C ASN A 258 -16.75 10.62 0.79
N LEU A 259 -17.81 10.79 1.58
CA LEU A 259 -17.77 10.56 3.02
C LEU A 259 -17.69 9.06 3.26
N VAL A 260 -16.69 8.59 4.01
CA VAL A 260 -16.51 7.17 4.33
C VAL A 260 -16.53 7.00 5.85
N LEU A 261 -17.39 6.12 6.38
CA LEU A 261 -17.54 5.85 7.81
C LEU A 261 -16.18 5.53 8.45
N GLY A 262 -15.90 6.17 9.59
CA GLY A 262 -14.63 6.04 10.32
C GLY A 262 -13.41 6.68 9.63
N ASN A 263 -13.57 7.33 8.47
CA ASN A 263 -12.47 8.00 7.79
C ASN A 263 -12.67 9.54 7.77
N PRO A 264 -12.00 10.27 8.67
CA PRO A 264 -12.10 11.72 8.70
C PRO A 264 -11.40 12.35 7.50
N PHE A 265 -11.97 13.44 6.99
CA PHE A 265 -11.39 14.28 5.95
C PHE A 265 -11.03 15.65 6.54
N VAL A 266 -9.85 16.18 6.20
CA VAL A 266 -9.38 17.45 6.77
C VAL A 266 -9.19 18.51 5.69
N VAL A 267 -9.92 19.61 5.83
CA VAL A 267 -9.72 20.84 5.05
C VAL A 267 -8.92 21.83 5.88
N VAL A 268 -7.85 22.40 5.34
CA VAL A 268 -7.08 23.44 6.02
C VAL A 268 -7.36 24.79 5.39
N VAL A 269 -7.86 25.73 6.20
CA VAL A 269 -8.25 27.08 5.75
C VAL A 269 -7.39 28.13 6.43
N ARG A 270 -7.05 29.19 5.69
CA ARG A 270 -6.42 30.39 6.24
C ARG A 270 -7.40 31.54 6.22
N LEU A 271 -7.69 32.09 7.39
CA LEU A 271 -8.54 33.26 7.56
C LEU A 271 -7.70 34.47 7.94
N LYS A 272 -8.01 35.62 7.35
CA LYS A 272 -7.58 36.93 7.83
C LYS A 272 -8.72 37.54 8.64
N VAL A 273 -8.55 37.54 9.96
CA VAL A 273 -9.53 38.06 10.91
C VAL A 273 -9.11 39.47 11.32
N PRO A 274 -9.91 40.52 11.04
CA PRO A 274 -9.61 41.87 11.51
C PRO A 274 -9.69 41.97 13.04
N ALA A 275 -9.26 43.09 13.60
CA ALA A 275 -9.39 43.35 15.03
C ALA A 275 -10.87 43.40 15.42
N ILE A 276 -11.27 42.65 16.46
CA ILE A 276 -12.67 42.59 16.91
C ILE A 276 -12.83 43.29 18.24
N GLU A 277 -13.29 44.54 18.23
CA GLU A 277 -13.46 45.31 19.47
C GLU A 277 -14.79 45.01 20.19
N GLY A 278 -14.76 45.03 21.52
CA GLY A 278 -15.95 45.04 22.37
C GLY A 278 -16.76 43.74 22.44
N LYS A 279 -16.32 42.66 21.78
CA LYS A 279 -16.94 41.34 21.86
C LYS A 279 -16.10 40.39 22.70
N GLN A 280 -16.73 39.47 23.43
CA GLN A 280 -16.05 38.39 24.15
C GLN A 280 -15.83 37.15 23.27
N GLN A 281 -16.66 36.98 22.23
CA GLN A 281 -16.62 35.88 21.28
C GLN A 281 -17.02 36.39 19.90
N ALA A 282 -16.43 35.82 18.85
CA ALA A 282 -16.67 36.21 17.47
C ALA A 282 -17.06 35.01 16.61
N ASP A 283 -18.11 35.20 15.80
CA ASP A 283 -18.45 34.32 14.68
C ASP A 283 -17.52 34.65 13.52
N LEU A 284 -16.70 33.69 13.08
CA LEU A 284 -15.63 33.95 12.13
C LEU A 284 -15.97 33.45 10.73
N CYS A 285 -16.53 32.25 10.62
CA CYS A 285 -16.79 31.60 9.35
C CYS A 285 -17.85 30.52 9.51
N HIS A 286 -18.79 30.47 8.58
CA HIS A 286 -19.85 29.47 8.53
C HIS A 286 -19.51 28.41 7.47
N PHE A 287 -19.70 27.14 7.82
CA PHE A 287 -19.38 26.01 6.98
C PHE A 287 -20.65 25.22 6.66
N HIS A 288 -20.89 24.96 5.38
CA HIS A 288 -22.06 24.21 4.90
C HIS A 288 -21.61 22.94 4.18
N LEU A 289 -21.73 21.80 4.83
CA LEU A 289 -21.47 20.50 4.21
C LEU A 289 -22.77 19.95 3.61
N ALA A 290 -22.75 19.51 2.36
CA ALA A 290 -23.89 18.87 1.71
C ALA A 290 -23.46 17.61 0.94
N TRP A 291 -24.25 16.54 1.01
CA TRP A 291 -23.94 15.26 0.37
C TRP A 291 -25.22 14.50 0.02
N ASP A 292 -25.11 13.61 -0.96
CA ASP A 292 -26.19 12.71 -1.35
C ASP A 292 -26.07 11.44 -0.50
N GLY A 293 -27.15 11.06 0.20
CA GLY A 293 -27.19 9.84 1.01
C GLY A 293 -27.40 8.58 0.17
N ASN A 294 -27.12 7.41 0.74
CA ASN A 294 -27.27 6.13 0.02
C ASN A 294 -28.73 5.70 -0.22
N GLU A 295 -29.68 6.14 0.63
CA GLU A 295 -31.08 5.69 0.60
C GLU A 295 -32.10 6.80 0.32
N GLN A 296 -31.67 8.07 0.23
CA GLN A 296 -32.57 9.22 0.18
C GLN A 296 -32.40 10.01 -1.13
N GLU A 297 -33.53 10.40 -1.74
CA GLU A 297 -33.55 11.26 -2.94
C GLU A 297 -33.16 12.72 -2.63
N GLU A 298 -33.25 13.16 -1.37
CA GLU A 298 -32.92 14.52 -0.97
C GLU A 298 -31.48 14.64 -0.44
N ARG A 299 -30.79 15.68 -0.92
CA ARG A 299 -29.42 16.02 -0.51
C ARG A 299 -29.38 16.47 0.95
N LEU A 300 -28.63 15.73 1.77
CA LEU A 300 -28.43 15.99 3.18
C LEU A 300 -27.50 17.20 3.40
N LYS A 301 -27.69 17.91 4.51
CA LYS A 301 -26.95 19.12 4.87
C LYS A 301 -26.55 19.13 6.33
N LEU A 302 -25.38 19.68 6.62
CA LEU A 302 -24.85 19.95 7.94
C LEU A 302 -24.20 21.33 7.95
N GLU A 303 -24.51 22.12 8.96
CA GLU A 303 -23.98 23.47 9.13
C GLU A 303 -23.19 23.56 10.43
N ALA A 304 -22.06 24.27 10.39
CA ALA A 304 -21.20 24.48 11.54
C ALA A 304 -20.60 25.89 11.53
N MET A 305 -20.60 26.56 12.68
CA MET A 305 -20.06 27.91 12.84
C MET A 305 -18.72 27.85 13.59
N LEU A 306 -17.65 28.38 12.99
CA LEU A 306 -16.40 28.61 13.69
C LEU A 306 -16.55 29.85 14.57
N GLN A 307 -16.54 29.65 15.88
CA GLN A 307 -16.58 30.71 16.88
C GLN A 307 -15.34 30.65 17.75
N LEU A 308 -14.67 31.80 17.97
CA LEU A 308 -13.52 31.87 18.87
C LEU A 308 -13.66 33.03 19.88
N PRO A 309 -13.14 32.86 21.10
CA PRO A 309 -12.95 33.95 22.05
C PRO A 309 -12.11 35.09 21.47
N VAL A 310 -12.40 36.30 21.91
CA VAL A 310 -11.67 37.52 21.52
C VAL A 310 -10.87 38.02 22.73
N LEU A 311 -9.56 38.16 22.56
CA LEU A 311 -8.62 38.52 23.63
C LEU A 311 -7.70 39.67 23.19
N ALA A 312 -7.16 40.42 24.16
CA ALA A 312 -6.11 41.39 23.88
C ALA A 312 -4.81 40.70 23.44
N SER A 313 -3.98 41.37 22.62
CA SER A 313 -2.74 40.78 22.09
C SER A 313 -1.82 40.22 23.19
N ALA A 314 -1.68 40.94 24.30
CA ALA A 314 -0.83 40.53 25.43
C ALA A 314 -1.32 39.25 26.15
N GLU A 315 -2.62 38.96 26.09
CA GLU A 315 -3.20 37.73 26.67
C GLU A 315 -3.07 36.56 25.69
N LEU A 316 -3.32 36.81 24.40
CA LEU A 316 -3.21 35.80 23.35
C LEU A 316 -1.77 35.30 23.15
N GLU A 317 -0.75 36.13 23.41
CA GLU A 317 0.66 35.71 23.36
C GLU A 317 1.00 34.57 24.33
N LYS A 318 0.21 34.40 25.39
CA LYS A 318 0.38 33.31 26.37
C LYS A 318 -0.23 31.99 25.91
N PHE A 319 -1.06 32.01 24.87
CA PHE A 319 -1.69 30.80 24.34
C PHE A 319 -0.69 30.06 23.44
N PRO A 320 -0.47 28.75 23.68
CA PRO A 320 0.42 27.97 22.85
C PRO A 320 -0.16 27.84 21.43
N PHE A 321 0.73 27.69 20.45
CA PHE A 321 0.31 27.27 19.12
C PHE A 321 -0.10 25.81 19.12
N ASN A 322 -1.17 25.47 18.40
CA ASN A 322 -1.57 24.09 18.24
C ASN A 322 -0.56 23.36 17.33
N PRO A 323 0.16 22.35 17.84
CA PRO A 323 1.21 21.69 17.09
C PRO A 323 0.68 20.83 15.94
N GLU A 324 -0.59 20.40 16.00
CA GLU A 324 -1.21 19.64 14.91
C GLU A 324 -1.47 20.51 13.68
N VAL A 325 -2.00 21.72 13.91
CA VAL A 325 -2.23 22.70 12.85
C VAL A 325 -0.90 23.06 12.17
N GLN A 326 0.15 23.30 12.96
CA GLN A 326 1.49 23.60 12.42
C GLN A 326 2.04 22.46 11.56
N ARG A 327 1.89 21.21 11.98
CA ARG A 327 2.31 20.05 11.19
C ARG A 327 1.54 19.94 9.88
N GLN A 328 0.21 20.03 9.93
CA GLN A 328 -0.63 19.89 8.75
C GLN A 328 -0.39 21.00 7.72
N VAL A 329 -0.29 22.25 8.16
CA VAL A 329 0.06 23.37 7.27
C VAL A 329 1.43 23.15 6.62
N ALA A 330 2.43 22.71 7.39
CA ALA A 330 3.76 22.44 6.84
C ALA A 330 3.75 21.31 5.80
N LEU A 331 3.00 20.23 6.04
CA LEU A 331 2.84 19.12 5.10
C LEU A 331 2.12 19.55 3.81
N MET A 332 1.06 20.34 3.91
CA MET A 332 0.34 20.84 2.73
C MET A 332 1.16 21.86 1.93
N MET A 333 1.93 22.70 2.61
CA MET A 333 2.89 23.58 1.94
C MET A 333 3.99 22.78 1.22
N SER A 334 4.48 21.69 1.82
CA SER A 334 5.41 20.77 1.16
C SER A 334 4.82 20.18 -0.12
N ALA A 335 3.57 19.71 -0.06
CA ALA A 335 2.87 19.16 -1.23
C ALA A 335 2.74 20.17 -2.38
N ARG A 336 2.35 21.42 -2.09
CA ARG A 336 2.29 22.51 -3.09
C ARG A 336 3.66 22.86 -3.65
N ALA A 337 4.68 22.96 -2.81
CA ALA A 337 6.04 23.26 -3.25
C ALA A 337 6.59 22.15 -4.16
N LYS A 338 6.26 20.87 -3.91
CA LYS A 338 6.61 19.76 -4.81
C LYS A 338 5.96 19.92 -6.19
N GLN A 339 4.68 20.31 -6.26
CA GLN A 339 4.02 20.58 -7.54
C GLN A 339 4.65 21.77 -8.29
N GLU A 340 4.94 22.86 -7.59
CA GLU A 340 5.63 24.01 -8.20
C GLU A 340 7.02 23.62 -8.69
N ALA A 341 7.77 22.83 -7.92
CA ALA A 341 9.08 22.35 -8.32
C ALA A 341 9.02 21.48 -9.58
N VAL A 342 7.99 20.64 -9.74
CA VAL A 342 7.72 19.90 -11.00
C VAL A 342 7.52 20.87 -12.17
N GLN A 343 6.74 21.93 -12.00
CA GLN A 343 6.55 22.93 -13.06
C GLN A 343 7.85 23.63 -13.46
N GLN A 344 8.73 23.91 -12.50
CA GLN A 344 10.05 24.49 -12.79
C GLN A 344 10.96 23.50 -13.52
N VAL A 345 10.93 22.21 -13.14
CA VAL A 345 11.64 21.14 -13.85
C VAL A 345 11.17 21.03 -15.29
N ASP A 346 9.86 21.09 -15.54
CA ASP A 346 9.28 21.04 -16.88
C ASP A 346 9.72 22.22 -17.77
N ARG A 347 10.01 23.38 -17.16
CA ARG A 347 10.60 24.55 -17.83
C ARG A 347 12.12 24.47 -18.01
N GLY A 348 12.76 23.44 -17.47
CA GLY A 348 14.22 23.26 -17.50
C GLY A 348 14.96 24.04 -16.41
N GLU A 349 14.27 24.58 -15.42
CA GLU A 349 14.80 25.43 -14.35
C GLU A 349 15.19 24.61 -13.11
N TYR A 350 16.13 23.67 -13.27
CA TYR A 350 16.47 22.68 -12.24
C TYR A 350 17.06 23.28 -10.95
N GLU A 351 17.86 24.36 -11.07
CA GLU A 351 18.46 25.02 -9.90
C GLU A 351 17.39 25.67 -9.01
N ILE A 352 16.37 26.27 -9.64
CA ILE A 352 15.24 26.89 -8.95
C ILE A 352 14.40 25.80 -8.26
N ALA A 353 14.14 24.69 -8.94
CA ALA A 353 13.45 23.54 -8.34
C ALA A 353 14.21 22.96 -7.13
N SER A 354 15.54 22.79 -7.22
CA SER A 354 16.36 22.28 -6.11
C SER A 354 16.38 23.25 -4.94
N GLN A 355 16.47 24.56 -5.21
CA GLN A 355 16.41 25.59 -4.17
C GLN A 355 15.05 25.55 -3.45
N LEU A 356 13.95 25.50 -4.20
CA LEU A 356 12.59 25.40 -3.66
C LEU A 356 12.40 24.17 -2.76
N ILE A 357 12.85 23.00 -3.19
CA ILE A 357 12.79 21.75 -2.39
C ILE A 357 13.60 21.87 -1.11
N ASN A 358 14.81 22.44 -1.18
CA ASN A 358 15.67 22.63 -0.01
C ASN A 358 15.09 23.63 0.98
N ASP A 359 14.57 24.76 0.50
CA ASP A 359 13.93 25.78 1.35
C ASP A 359 12.67 25.23 2.02
N THR A 360 11.86 24.47 1.27
CA THR A 360 10.70 23.75 1.79
C THR A 360 11.09 22.77 2.89
N ARG A 361 12.16 22.00 2.69
CA ARG A 361 12.68 21.07 3.71
C ARG A 361 13.11 21.81 4.98
N GLN A 362 13.78 22.96 4.85
CA GLN A 362 14.17 23.77 6.00
C GLN A 362 12.96 24.33 6.76
N GLN A 363 11.91 24.75 6.06
CA GLN A 363 10.66 25.18 6.67
C GLN A 363 9.94 24.03 7.37
N LEU A 364 9.87 22.86 6.73
CA LEU A 364 9.25 21.65 7.27
C LEU A 364 9.92 21.19 8.57
N LEU A 365 11.26 21.25 8.64
CA LEU A 365 12.02 20.88 9.85
C LEU A 365 11.81 21.83 11.04
N ARG A 366 11.26 23.04 10.82
CA ARG A 366 10.86 23.96 11.90
C ARG A 366 9.50 23.61 12.50
N ALA A 367 8.69 22.80 11.82
CA ALA A 367 7.42 22.33 12.35
C ALA A 367 7.65 21.35 13.52
N PRO A 368 6.65 21.15 14.40
CA PRO A 368 6.73 20.15 15.46
C PRO A 368 7.01 18.75 14.91
N GLN A 369 8.06 18.11 15.43
CA GLN A 369 8.54 16.82 14.92
C GLN A 369 7.51 15.69 15.12
N SER A 370 7.41 14.83 14.11
CA SER A 370 6.58 13.62 14.11
C SER A 370 7.10 12.66 13.04
N PRO A 371 6.79 11.35 13.10
CA PRO A 371 7.20 10.39 12.06
C PRO A 371 6.82 10.81 10.64
N LEU A 372 5.66 11.45 10.46
CA LEU A 372 5.20 11.98 9.18
C LEU A 372 6.08 13.14 8.66
N ILE A 373 6.49 14.04 9.55
CA ILE A 373 7.37 15.17 9.21
C ILE A 373 8.76 14.64 8.84
N GLU A 374 9.27 13.65 9.58
CA GLU A 374 10.55 13.01 9.29
C GLU A 374 10.53 12.27 7.95
N GLN A 375 9.46 11.51 7.68
CA GLN A 375 9.28 10.80 6.41
C GLN A 375 9.17 11.78 5.24
N GLU A 376 8.41 12.86 5.39
CA GLU A 376 8.27 13.88 4.35
C GLU A 376 9.58 14.64 4.12
N ALA A 377 10.32 14.97 5.18
CA ALA A 377 11.63 15.59 5.07
C ALA A 377 12.63 14.67 4.36
N GLN A 378 12.59 13.36 4.62
CA GLN A 378 13.41 12.39 3.91
C GLN A 378 12.99 12.27 2.44
N SER A 379 11.70 12.31 2.14
CA SER A 379 11.24 12.33 0.75
C SER A 379 11.79 13.53 -0.03
N LEU A 380 11.76 14.73 0.55
CA LEU A 380 12.36 15.92 -0.08
C LEU A 380 13.86 15.76 -0.34
N VAL A 381 14.60 15.02 0.50
CA VAL A 381 16.02 14.70 0.26
C VAL A 381 16.18 13.75 -0.92
N ASP A 382 15.35 12.72 -0.99
CA ASP A 382 15.38 11.77 -2.09
C ASP A 382 15.04 12.47 -3.42
N LEU A 383 14.04 13.34 -3.42
CA LEU A 383 13.67 14.17 -4.57
C LEU A 383 14.82 15.09 -5.01
N ASP A 384 15.46 15.81 -4.09
CA ASP A 384 16.62 16.64 -4.43
C ASP A 384 17.79 15.80 -4.98
N THR A 385 17.95 14.57 -4.49
CA THR A 385 18.96 13.62 -4.99
C THR A 385 18.66 13.20 -6.43
N ASP A 386 17.41 12.84 -6.72
CA ASP A 386 16.98 12.46 -8.07
C ASP A 386 17.08 13.63 -9.05
N LEU A 387 16.72 14.85 -8.61
CA LEU A 387 16.85 16.07 -9.40
C LEU A 387 18.32 16.34 -9.77
N LYS A 388 19.24 16.25 -8.80
CA LYS A 388 20.69 16.40 -9.03
C LYS A 388 21.27 15.31 -9.93
N ALA A 389 20.76 14.08 -9.80
CA ALA A 389 21.12 12.96 -10.65
C ALA A 389 20.46 13.01 -12.05
N ARG A 390 19.66 14.05 -12.34
CA ARG A 390 18.87 14.20 -13.57
C ARG A 390 17.91 13.05 -13.85
N ARG A 391 17.40 12.39 -12.81
CA ARG A 391 16.35 11.36 -12.89
C ARG A 391 14.97 12.01 -12.91
N LEU A 392 14.76 12.89 -13.89
CA LEU A 392 13.60 13.80 -13.94
C LEU A 392 12.25 13.06 -13.96
N GLN A 393 12.20 11.89 -14.60
CA GLN A 393 10.99 11.07 -14.62
C GLN A 393 10.63 10.52 -13.24
N GLN A 394 11.60 10.01 -12.47
CA GLN A 394 11.37 9.51 -11.10
C GLN A 394 11.02 10.66 -10.15
N TYR A 395 11.72 11.79 -10.28
CA TYR A 395 11.46 13.02 -9.52
C TYR A 395 10.01 13.49 -9.66
N ARG A 396 9.54 13.61 -10.92
CA ARG A 396 8.21 14.11 -11.23
C ARG A 396 7.13 13.18 -10.64
N LYS A 397 7.27 11.87 -10.85
CA LYS A 397 6.32 10.85 -10.37
C LYS A 397 6.17 10.82 -8.86
N ARG A 398 7.29 10.77 -8.15
CA ARG A 398 7.28 10.76 -6.69
C ARG A 398 6.70 12.06 -6.12
N SER A 399 6.99 13.19 -6.77
CA SER A 399 6.43 14.49 -6.40
C SER A 399 4.92 14.56 -6.58
N GLN A 400 4.39 14.09 -7.72
CA GLN A 400 2.96 14.10 -8.04
C GLN A 400 2.17 13.15 -7.12
N TYR A 401 2.58 11.87 -7.03
CA TYR A 401 1.93 10.89 -6.17
C TYR A 401 1.89 11.32 -4.70
N GLU A 402 3.02 11.77 -4.16
CA GLU A 402 3.07 12.18 -2.76
C GLU A 402 2.29 13.48 -2.49
N SER A 403 2.23 14.40 -3.46
CA SER A 403 1.42 15.61 -3.33
C SER A 403 -0.07 15.29 -3.30
N HIS A 404 -0.53 14.43 -4.23
CA HIS A 404 -1.91 13.97 -4.31
C HIS A 404 -2.40 13.32 -3.00
N GLN A 405 -1.54 12.53 -2.34
CA GLN A 405 -1.83 11.88 -1.05
C GLN A 405 -2.11 12.88 0.09
N TYR A 406 -1.42 14.03 0.11
CA TYR A 406 -1.64 15.07 1.11
C TYR A 406 -2.83 15.96 0.76
N GLN A 407 -3.03 16.26 -0.52
CA GLN A 407 -4.10 17.14 -1.00
C GLN A 407 -5.48 16.52 -0.79
N ARG A 408 -5.60 15.19 -0.92
CA ARG A 408 -6.82 14.43 -0.60
C ARG A 408 -6.91 13.89 0.83
N SER A 409 -6.00 14.29 1.72
CA SER A 409 -5.93 13.84 3.13
C SER A 409 -5.80 12.32 3.38
N MET A 410 -5.47 11.51 2.35
CA MET A 410 -5.29 10.05 2.47
C MET A 410 -4.15 9.63 3.41
N ARG A 411 -3.11 10.44 3.61
CA ARG A 411 -2.00 10.10 4.54
C ARG A 411 -2.41 10.11 6.02
N GLN A 412 -3.48 10.80 6.44
CA GLN A 412 -3.92 10.75 7.85
C GLN A 412 -4.54 9.39 8.22
N SER A 413 -5.22 8.72 7.28
CA SER A 413 -5.66 7.33 7.49
C SER A 413 -4.49 6.34 7.62
N ILE A 414 -3.30 6.70 7.13
CA ILE A 414 -2.11 5.84 7.13
C ILE A 414 -1.28 6.02 8.42
N GLN A 415 -1.31 7.20 9.07
CA GLN A 415 -0.40 7.47 10.21
C GLN A 415 -0.89 8.58 11.17
N GLY A 416 -2.05 8.43 11.82
CA GLY A 416 -2.48 9.40 12.83
C GLY A 416 -3.49 8.85 13.82
N ASP A 417 -3.00 8.34 14.96
CA ASP A 417 -3.62 8.17 16.29
C ASP A 417 -5.03 7.59 16.49
N TYR A 418 -5.84 7.42 15.45
CA TYR A 418 -7.10 6.67 15.49
C TYR A 418 -6.84 5.15 15.52
N TYR A 419 -5.70 4.69 15.01
CA TYR A 419 -5.30 3.27 15.05
C TYR A 419 -4.37 2.90 16.23
N THR A 420 -4.01 3.84 17.12
CA THR A 420 -3.11 3.58 18.26
C THR A 420 -3.82 3.27 19.57
N LYS A 421 -5.15 3.43 19.67
CA LYS A 421 -5.91 2.99 20.85
C LYS A 421 -6.07 1.46 20.87
N ARG A 422 -5.51 0.84 21.92
CA ARG A 422 -5.44 -0.60 22.18
C ARG A 422 -6.79 -1.35 22.14
N SER A 423 -7.93 -0.67 22.18
CA SER A 423 -9.28 -1.26 22.13
C SER A 423 -9.75 -1.62 20.73
N ASP A 424 -9.31 -0.91 19.69
CA ASP A 424 -9.88 -1.07 18.33
C ASP A 424 -9.15 -2.14 17.51
N ARG A 425 -8.01 -2.63 18.03
CA ARG A 425 -7.33 -3.86 17.57
C ARG A 425 -8.19 -5.11 17.66
N GLN A 426 -9.29 -5.11 18.42
CA GLN A 426 -10.14 -6.28 18.60
C GLN A 426 -11.25 -6.40 17.55
N PHE A 427 -11.71 -5.30 16.96
CA PHE A 427 -12.95 -5.32 16.19
C PHE A 427 -12.74 -5.77 14.73
N PHE A 428 -11.83 -5.15 13.98
CA PHE A 428 -11.58 -5.50 12.56
C PHE A 428 -10.51 -6.58 12.35
N ARG A 429 -9.79 -6.95 13.41
CA ARG A 429 -8.81 -8.05 13.36
C ARG A 429 -9.48 -9.42 13.30
N GLN A 430 -10.79 -9.50 13.53
CA GLN A 430 -11.40 -10.79 13.86
C GLN A 430 -12.06 -11.59 12.75
N ASN A 431 -12.46 -11.08 11.57
CA ASN A 431 -13.28 -11.96 10.70
C ASN A 431 -13.00 -12.14 9.20
N TYR A 432 -12.16 -11.36 8.50
CA TYR A 432 -11.84 -11.71 7.10
C TYR A 432 -10.44 -11.21 6.69
N SER A 433 -9.43 -12.10 6.72
CA SER A 433 -8.18 -12.07 5.89
C SER A 433 -7.00 -12.82 6.52
N ASN A 434 -6.90 -12.95 7.84
CA ASN A 434 -5.69 -13.51 8.46
C ASN A 434 -5.65 -15.05 8.46
N GLN A 435 -6.80 -15.75 8.51
CA GLN A 435 -6.81 -17.21 8.47
C GLN A 435 -6.53 -17.77 7.08
N GLU A 436 -7.04 -17.15 6.02
CA GLU A 436 -6.84 -17.64 4.64
C GLU A 436 -5.43 -17.32 4.12
N GLN A 437 -4.89 -16.12 4.42
CA GLN A 437 -3.49 -15.81 4.11
C GLN A 437 -2.52 -16.69 4.91
N LYS A 438 -2.78 -16.91 6.22
CA LYS A 438 -2.01 -17.89 7.00
C LYS A 438 -2.19 -19.30 6.45
N ARG A 439 -3.39 -19.71 6.04
CA ARG A 439 -3.67 -21.03 5.46
C ARG A 439 -2.97 -21.20 4.11
N PHE A 440 -2.91 -20.17 3.29
CA PHE A 440 -2.19 -20.15 2.01
C PHE A 440 -0.67 -20.23 2.22
N LEU A 441 -0.11 -19.39 3.09
CA LEU A 441 1.32 -19.46 3.45
C LEU A 441 1.66 -20.81 4.08
N ARG A 442 0.81 -21.34 4.95
CA ARG A 442 0.93 -22.69 5.50
C ARG A 442 0.80 -23.78 4.43
N SER A 443 -0.04 -23.60 3.41
CA SER A 443 -0.16 -24.56 2.30
C SER A 443 1.11 -24.69 1.46
N ARG A 444 1.99 -23.68 1.52
CA ARG A 444 3.31 -23.67 0.89
C ARG A 444 4.41 -24.24 1.79
N ILE A 445 4.09 -24.61 3.03
CA ILE A 445 5.02 -25.22 3.99
C ILE A 445 4.54 -26.62 4.31
N GLU A 446 5.42 -27.60 4.13
CA GLU A 446 5.16 -28.98 4.51
C GLU A 446 6.14 -29.41 5.60
N VAL A 447 5.68 -30.19 6.57
CA VAL A 447 6.54 -30.87 7.54
C VAL A 447 6.40 -32.35 7.28
N VAL A 448 7.52 -33.03 7.02
CA VAL A 448 7.55 -34.47 6.75
C VAL A 448 8.54 -35.16 7.68
N GLN A 449 8.19 -36.36 8.14
CA GLN A 449 9.16 -37.24 8.78
C GLN A 449 9.89 -38.04 7.69
N GLY A 450 11.22 -37.97 7.63
CA GLY A 450 11.96 -38.71 6.61
C GLY A 450 13.45 -38.35 6.49
N ASP A 451 14.05 -38.87 5.42
CA ASP A 451 15.43 -38.59 5.04
C ASP A 451 15.46 -37.48 3.97
N ILE A 452 16.24 -36.43 4.26
CA ILE A 452 16.39 -35.28 3.35
C ILE A 452 17.10 -35.66 2.06
N THR A 453 17.94 -36.70 2.06
CA THR A 453 18.68 -37.16 0.87
C THR A 453 17.77 -37.76 -0.21
N GLN A 454 16.52 -38.07 0.14
CA GLN A 454 15.54 -38.69 -0.75
C GLN A 454 14.52 -37.68 -1.32
N GLN A 455 14.62 -36.39 -0.96
CA GLN A 455 13.64 -35.39 -1.38
C GLN A 455 13.83 -34.98 -2.84
N GLN A 456 12.75 -35.08 -3.63
CA GLN A 456 12.70 -34.63 -5.01
C GLN A 456 12.31 -33.14 -5.05
N VAL A 457 13.30 -32.28 -4.81
CA VAL A 457 13.14 -30.82 -4.77
C VAL A 457 14.28 -30.14 -5.53
N ASP A 458 14.09 -28.93 -6.01
CA ASP A 458 15.17 -28.18 -6.67
C ASP A 458 16.44 -28.04 -5.81
N GLY A 459 16.31 -27.80 -4.49
CA GLY A 459 17.45 -27.72 -3.59
C GLY A 459 17.21 -28.24 -2.17
N ILE A 460 18.26 -28.82 -1.57
CA ILE A 460 18.25 -29.20 -0.15
C ILE A 460 19.24 -28.37 0.65
N VAL A 461 18.96 -28.18 1.94
CA VAL A 461 19.86 -27.49 2.86
C VAL A 461 20.72 -28.49 3.63
N ASN A 462 22.02 -28.20 3.69
CA ASN A 462 23.02 -28.97 4.42
C ASN A 462 23.62 -28.13 5.56
N PRO A 463 23.13 -28.29 6.81
CA PRO A 463 23.75 -27.70 7.98
C PRO A 463 25.11 -28.36 8.20
N THR A 464 26.19 -27.58 8.24
CA THR A 464 27.56 -28.11 8.34
C THR A 464 28.45 -27.23 9.24
N ASN A 465 29.77 -27.41 9.20
CA ASN A 465 30.75 -26.61 9.92
C ASN A 465 31.38 -25.53 9.03
N GLN A 466 32.11 -24.57 9.63
CA GLN A 466 32.71 -23.45 8.91
C GLN A 466 33.69 -23.88 7.81
N ASN A 467 34.25 -25.09 7.92
CA ASN A 467 35.18 -25.66 6.94
C ASN A 467 34.48 -26.54 5.88
N LEU A 468 33.15 -26.58 5.89
CA LEU A 468 32.31 -27.40 4.99
C LEU A 468 32.71 -28.90 4.97
N SER A 469 33.26 -29.38 6.09
CA SER A 469 33.93 -30.67 6.22
C SER A 469 33.19 -31.66 7.10
N GLY A 470 31.96 -31.35 7.54
CA GLY A 470 31.17 -32.23 8.40
C GLY A 470 30.94 -33.61 7.77
N THR A 471 31.03 -34.66 8.60
CA THR A 471 30.95 -36.08 8.19
C THR A 471 29.92 -36.90 8.99
N SER A 472 29.23 -36.29 9.95
CA SER A 472 28.26 -36.98 10.82
C SER A 472 26.87 -36.35 10.73
N GLY A 473 25.87 -37.04 11.28
CA GLY A 473 24.47 -36.61 11.26
C GLY A 473 23.96 -36.39 9.84
N VAL A 474 23.11 -35.37 9.66
CA VAL A 474 22.53 -35.03 8.35
C VAL A 474 23.59 -34.66 7.32
N THR A 475 24.68 -33.97 7.71
CA THR A 475 25.79 -33.65 6.80
C THR A 475 26.47 -34.90 6.27
N GLY A 476 26.69 -35.89 7.15
CA GLY A 476 27.26 -37.18 6.78
C GLY A 476 26.39 -37.94 5.78
N ALA A 477 25.07 -37.98 6.04
CA ALA A 477 24.09 -38.59 5.14
C ALA A 477 24.09 -37.91 3.75
N ILE A 478 24.01 -36.58 3.71
CA ILE A 478 24.06 -35.80 2.46
C ILE A 478 25.37 -36.05 1.71
N ARG A 479 26.51 -36.09 2.40
CA ARG A 479 27.82 -36.33 1.77
C ARG A 479 27.93 -37.74 1.20
N HIS A 480 27.44 -38.74 1.92
CA HIS A 480 27.43 -40.11 1.44
C HIS A 480 26.53 -40.25 0.19
N ALA A 481 25.33 -39.67 0.23
CA ALA A 481 24.36 -39.75 -0.85
C ALA A 481 24.80 -38.95 -2.10
N ALA A 482 25.37 -37.75 -1.94
CA ALA A 482 25.84 -36.92 -3.06
C ALA A 482 27.08 -37.50 -3.75
N GLY A 483 27.91 -38.28 -3.04
CA GLY A 483 29.14 -38.86 -3.55
C GLY A 483 30.40 -38.01 -3.31
N PRO A 484 31.59 -38.53 -3.66
CA PRO A 484 32.88 -37.90 -3.36
C PRO A 484 33.08 -36.52 -4.00
N GLN A 485 32.38 -36.23 -5.11
CA GLN A 485 32.45 -34.96 -5.84
C GLN A 485 32.08 -33.77 -4.96
N LEU A 486 31.14 -33.96 -4.03
CA LEU A 486 30.72 -32.92 -3.10
C LEU A 486 31.90 -32.44 -2.23
N GLN A 487 32.78 -33.35 -1.81
CA GLN A 487 33.93 -32.98 -0.99
C GLN A 487 34.91 -32.06 -1.73
N GLU A 488 35.13 -32.32 -3.01
CA GLU A 488 35.99 -31.49 -3.84
C GLU A 488 35.41 -30.11 -4.09
N ALA A 489 34.09 -30.01 -4.29
CA ALA A 489 33.40 -28.75 -4.44
C ALA A 489 33.40 -27.93 -3.15
N CYS A 490 33.12 -28.56 -1.99
CA CYS A 490 33.22 -27.90 -0.69
C CYS A 490 34.64 -27.36 -0.43
N ARG A 491 35.69 -28.08 -0.85
CA ARG A 491 37.08 -27.62 -0.71
C ARG A 491 37.35 -26.32 -1.48
N ARG A 492 36.72 -26.15 -2.65
CA ARG A 492 36.83 -24.93 -3.49
C ARG A 492 36.09 -23.73 -2.89
N LEU A 493 35.09 -23.97 -2.04
CA LEU A 493 34.34 -22.92 -1.36
C LEU A 493 35.06 -22.32 -0.14
N HIS A 494 36.19 -22.91 0.27
CA HIS A 494 37.05 -22.53 1.40
C HIS A 494 36.36 -22.60 2.78
N SER A 495 35.64 -21.54 3.16
CA SER A 495 34.96 -21.45 4.45
C SER A 495 33.57 -20.84 4.34
N CYS A 496 32.72 -20.99 5.35
CA CYS A 496 31.41 -20.37 5.43
C CYS A 496 31.22 -19.81 6.85
N GLY A 497 30.83 -18.54 6.96
CA GLY A 497 30.55 -17.90 8.23
C GLY A 497 29.30 -18.48 8.91
N ILE A 498 29.18 -18.25 10.22
CA ILE A 498 27.95 -18.59 10.96
C ILE A 498 26.81 -17.71 10.44
N GLY A 499 25.65 -18.31 10.15
CA GLY A 499 24.51 -17.60 9.55
C GLY A 499 24.58 -17.45 8.04
N GLU A 500 25.75 -17.66 7.42
CA GLU A 500 25.92 -17.57 5.98
C GLU A 500 25.53 -18.88 5.28
N ALA A 501 25.38 -18.82 3.95
CA ALA A 501 25.15 -19.98 3.13
C ALA A 501 25.99 -19.94 1.84
N LYS A 502 26.31 -21.12 1.29
CA LYS A 502 27.03 -21.31 0.03
C LYS A 502 26.41 -22.46 -0.77
N LEU A 503 26.62 -22.45 -2.09
CA LEU A 503 25.95 -23.35 -3.02
C LEU A 503 26.92 -24.35 -3.66
N THR A 504 26.49 -25.59 -3.83
CA THR A 504 27.10 -26.58 -4.75
C THR A 504 26.01 -27.34 -5.51
N ASP A 505 26.40 -28.08 -6.55
CA ASP A 505 25.50 -29.00 -7.25
C ASP A 505 25.04 -30.15 -6.34
N GLY A 506 23.90 -30.75 -6.69
CA GLY A 506 23.32 -31.91 -6.01
C GLY A 506 24.04 -33.24 -6.22
N TYR A 507 24.83 -33.35 -7.28
CA TYR A 507 25.51 -34.59 -7.68
C TYR A 507 24.54 -35.78 -7.79
N ASN A 508 24.76 -36.83 -7.01
CA ASN A 508 23.94 -38.05 -7.02
C ASN A 508 22.61 -37.90 -6.27
N LEU A 509 22.34 -36.74 -5.64
CA LEU A 509 21.06 -36.50 -4.96
C LEU A 509 19.93 -36.25 -5.97
N PRO A 510 18.67 -36.52 -5.61
CA PRO A 510 17.51 -36.17 -6.44
C PRO A 510 17.34 -34.65 -6.63
N SER A 511 17.93 -33.84 -5.75
CA SER A 511 17.92 -32.38 -5.83
C SER A 511 19.01 -31.84 -6.72
N LYS A 512 18.74 -30.75 -7.45
CA LYS A 512 19.74 -30.12 -8.33
C LYS A 512 20.81 -29.38 -7.58
N TRP A 513 20.48 -28.83 -6.41
CA TRP A 513 21.35 -27.96 -5.64
C TRP A 513 21.46 -28.37 -4.16
N ILE A 514 22.62 -28.09 -3.57
CA ILE A 514 22.86 -28.19 -2.13
C ILE A 514 23.25 -26.81 -1.59
N ILE A 515 22.48 -26.32 -0.63
CA ILE A 515 22.74 -25.06 0.08
C ILE A 515 23.40 -25.39 1.42
N HIS A 516 24.69 -25.14 1.53
CA HIS A 516 25.47 -25.35 2.75
C HIS A 516 25.33 -24.15 3.67
N THR A 517 24.97 -24.37 4.93
CA THR A 517 24.89 -23.29 5.93
C THR A 517 25.50 -23.70 7.25
N VAL A 518 25.94 -22.72 8.04
CA VAL A 518 26.58 -22.95 9.34
C VAL A 518 25.73 -22.34 10.44
N GLY A 519 24.97 -23.20 11.13
CA GLY A 519 24.17 -22.80 12.29
C GLY A 519 25.03 -22.50 13.54
N PRO A 520 24.52 -21.74 14.51
CA PRO A 520 25.24 -21.45 15.76
C PRO A 520 25.35 -22.69 16.67
N ILE A 521 26.30 -22.67 17.60
CA ILE A 521 26.36 -23.60 18.74
C ILE A 521 25.58 -22.98 19.89
N TRP A 522 24.68 -23.73 20.51
CA TRP A 522 23.89 -23.21 21.63
C TRP A 522 24.74 -23.06 22.89
N GLN A 523 24.78 -21.84 23.45
CA GLN A 523 25.53 -21.51 24.67
C GLN A 523 24.63 -20.85 25.73
N GLY A 524 23.34 -21.20 25.73
CA GLY A 524 22.36 -20.66 26.68
C GLY A 524 21.51 -19.50 26.15
N GLY A 525 21.74 -19.02 24.91
CA GLY A 525 20.88 -18.04 24.26
C GLY A 525 21.22 -16.58 24.55
N HIS A 526 22.44 -16.32 25.05
CA HIS A 526 22.89 -14.98 25.46
C HIS A 526 23.93 -14.36 24.50
N GLN A 527 24.28 -15.05 23.42
CA GLN A 527 25.33 -14.67 22.46
C GLN A 527 24.77 -14.39 21.06
N GLY A 528 23.46 -14.15 20.96
CA GLY A 528 22.78 -13.87 19.70
C GLY A 528 22.50 -15.11 18.85
N GLU A 529 22.50 -16.31 19.46
CA GLU A 529 22.35 -17.57 18.73
C GLU A 529 21.00 -17.66 17.99
N GLU A 530 19.93 -17.10 18.54
CA GLU A 530 18.62 -17.08 17.88
C GLU A 530 18.65 -16.25 16.59
N GLN A 531 19.34 -15.09 16.59
CA GLN A 531 19.52 -14.24 15.43
C GLN A 531 20.42 -14.90 14.38
N MET A 532 21.48 -15.59 14.81
CA MET A 532 22.36 -16.36 13.92
C MET A 532 21.63 -17.53 13.26
N LEU A 533 20.79 -18.25 14.01
CA LEU A 533 19.96 -19.31 13.46
C LEU A 533 18.95 -18.76 12.45
N ALA A 534 18.30 -17.63 12.78
CA ALA A 534 17.40 -16.93 11.86
C ALA A 534 18.11 -16.50 10.57
N GLN A 535 19.34 -16.00 10.68
CA GLN A 535 20.18 -15.63 9.54
C GLN A 535 20.47 -16.84 8.62
N CYS A 536 20.65 -18.05 9.16
CA CYS A 536 20.85 -19.25 8.34
C CYS A 536 19.68 -19.48 7.38
N TYR A 537 18.44 -19.41 7.89
CA TYR A 537 17.24 -19.60 7.07
C TYR A 537 17.13 -18.51 6.00
N ARG A 538 17.32 -17.24 6.36
CA ARG A 538 17.31 -16.12 5.41
C ARG A 538 18.35 -16.29 4.30
N SER A 539 19.60 -16.56 4.65
CA SER A 539 20.69 -16.77 3.69
C SER A 539 20.40 -17.93 2.74
N CYS A 540 19.84 -19.03 3.24
CA CYS A 540 19.48 -20.16 2.39
C CYS A 540 18.35 -19.81 1.41
N LEU A 541 17.30 -19.16 1.89
CA LEU A 541 16.14 -18.79 1.07
C LEU A 541 16.51 -17.76 0.00
N THR A 542 17.37 -16.78 0.34
CA THR A 542 17.92 -15.82 -0.62
C THR A 542 18.74 -16.50 -1.72
N LEU A 543 19.60 -17.45 -1.38
CA LEU A 543 20.33 -18.22 -2.41
C LEU A 543 19.40 -19.06 -3.28
N ALA A 544 18.38 -19.67 -2.68
CA ALA A 544 17.38 -20.44 -3.41
C ALA A 544 16.61 -19.56 -4.42
N GLU A 545 16.21 -18.37 -4.02
CA GLU A 545 15.58 -17.38 -4.89
C GLU A 545 16.53 -16.94 -6.02
N GLN A 546 17.79 -16.60 -5.72
CA GLN A 546 18.79 -16.22 -6.72
C GLN A 546 19.03 -17.30 -7.78
N GLN A 547 18.91 -18.57 -7.40
CA GLN A 547 19.02 -19.72 -8.30
C GLN A 547 17.67 -20.16 -8.90
N SER A 548 16.62 -19.37 -8.69
CA SER A 548 15.27 -19.64 -9.20
C SER A 548 14.70 -21.01 -8.80
N MET A 549 15.07 -21.50 -7.60
CA MET A 549 14.53 -22.74 -7.06
C MET A 549 13.05 -22.55 -6.70
N ARG A 550 12.18 -23.47 -7.13
CA ARG A 550 10.75 -23.45 -6.80
C ARG A 550 10.44 -24.28 -5.55
N THR A 551 11.28 -25.24 -5.20
CA THR A 551 11.08 -26.08 -4.01
C THR A 551 12.38 -26.26 -3.22
N VAL A 552 12.34 -26.05 -1.90
CA VAL A 552 13.51 -26.18 -1.03
C VAL A 552 13.20 -27.05 0.19
N ALA A 553 14.08 -28.01 0.51
CA ALA A 553 13.95 -28.81 1.72
C ALA A 553 14.98 -28.42 2.79
N PHE A 554 14.52 -28.24 4.03
CA PHE A 554 15.33 -27.92 5.20
C PHE A 554 15.31 -29.09 6.20
N PRO A 555 16.47 -29.50 6.73
CA PRO A 555 16.52 -30.28 7.96
C PRO A 555 16.53 -29.35 9.18
N GLY A 556 16.49 -29.91 10.39
CA GLY A 556 16.76 -29.14 11.60
C GLY A 556 18.18 -28.56 11.63
N ILE A 557 18.30 -27.23 11.61
CA ILE A 557 19.59 -26.54 11.72
C ILE A 557 19.97 -26.41 13.20
N SER A 558 21.19 -26.84 13.56
CA SER A 558 21.76 -26.79 14.91
C SER A 558 21.10 -27.62 16.02
N THR A 559 20.04 -28.37 15.73
CA THR A 559 19.29 -29.15 16.75
C THR A 559 19.92 -30.50 17.13
N GLY A 560 20.97 -30.92 16.40
CA GLY A 560 21.75 -32.13 16.67
C GLY A 560 22.96 -31.84 17.56
N ALA A 561 24.17 -32.12 17.04
CA ALA A 561 25.43 -31.98 17.78
C ALA A 561 25.74 -30.56 18.30
N ARG A 562 25.06 -29.53 17.77
CA ARG A 562 25.21 -28.12 18.19
C ARG A 562 24.27 -27.72 19.35
N GLY A 563 23.38 -28.61 19.78
CA GLY A 563 22.63 -28.50 21.03
C GLY A 563 21.53 -27.44 21.07
N PHE A 564 21.11 -26.88 19.95
CA PHE A 564 20.04 -25.87 19.93
C PHE A 564 18.70 -26.49 20.35
N PRO A 565 17.98 -25.92 21.34
CA PRO A 565 16.69 -26.44 21.77
C PRO A 565 15.71 -26.54 20.61
N ILE A 566 15.19 -27.76 20.37
CA ILE A 566 14.39 -28.09 19.19
C ILE A 566 13.08 -27.28 19.11
N ASP A 567 12.45 -27.00 20.25
CA ASP A 567 11.23 -26.20 20.36
C ASP A 567 11.47 -24.75 19.92
N LYS A 568 12.60 -24.16 20.32
CA LYS A 568 13.00 -22.81 19.90
C LYS A 568 13.42 -22.80 18.43
N ALA A 569 14.23 -23.77 18.02
CA ALA A 569 14.73 -23.86 16.66
C ALA A 569 13.58 -24.02 15.64
N ALA A 570 12.59 -24.86 15.94
CA ALA A 570 11.41 -25.04 15.09
C ALA A 570 10.60 -23.74 14.94
N LYS A 571 10.37 -23.01 16.03
CA LYS A 571 9.68 -21.70 16.00
C LYS A 571 10.44 -20.68 15.16
N ILE A 572 11.76 -20.60 15.30
CA ILE A 572 12.59 -19.71 14.49
C ILE A 572 12.51 -20.12 13.02
N ALA A 573 12.67 -21.41 12.71
CA ALA A 573 12.63 -21.94 11.36
C ALA A 573 11.31 -21.60 10.64
N VAL A 574 10.19 -21.93 11.26
CA VAL A 574 8.86 -21.67 10.69
C VAL A 574 8.62 -20.18 10.55
N ARG A 575 8.97 -19.36 11.55
CA ARG A 575 8.84 -17.90 11.48
C ARG A 575 9.60 -17.31 10.29
N GLU A 576 10.89 -17.65 10.13
CA GLU A 576 11.69 -17.08 9.04
C GLU A 576 11.20 -17.55 7.67
N VAL A 577 10.79 -18.82 7.53
CA VAL A 577 10.22 -19.33 6.28
C VAL A 577 8.88 -18.67 5.96
N VAL A 578 7.97 -18.54 6.93
CA VAL A 578 6.68 -17.84 6.73
C VAL A 578 6.92 -16.39 6.33
N ASN A 579 7.80 -15.68 7.03
CA ASN A 579 8.12 -14.28 6.73
C ASN A 579 8.70 -14.13 5.32
N PHE A 580 9.61 -15.03 4.91
CA PHE A 580 10.18 -15.01 3.57
C PHE A 580 9.13 -15.31 2.50
N LEU A 581 8.30 -16.34 2.69
CA LEU A 581 7.27 -16.72 1.72
C LEU A 581 6.13 -15.70 1.61
N ALA A 582 5.95 -14.86 2.63
CA ALA A 582 5.00 -13.75 2.60
C ALA A 582 5.39 -12.66 1.59
N SER A 583 6.69 -12.40 1.41
CA SER A 583 7.22 -11.44 0.43
C SER A 583 7.77 -12.08 -0.85
N ASN A 584 7.94 -13.41 -0.89
CA ASN A 584 8.49 -14.14 -2.02
C ASN A 584 7.49 -15.14 -2.64
N SER A 585 7.25 -15.01 -3.95
CA SER A 585 6.38 -15.91 -4.73
C SER A 585 7.13 -16.89 -5.64
N SER A 586 8.46 -16.83 -5.71
CA SER A 586 9.29 -17.69 -6.57
C SER A 586 9.46 -19.10 -5.99
N ILE A 587 9.69 -19.21 -4.68
CA ILE A 587 9.79 -20.50 -3.98
C ILE A 587 8.38 -21.03 -3.68
N LYS A 588 7.80 -21.84 -4.56
CA LYS A 588 6.44 -22.38 -4.40
C LYS A 588 6.24 -23.24 -3.16
N LYS A 589 7.25 -24.00 -2.72
CA LYS A 589 7.11 -24.91 -1.57
C LYS A 589 8.38 -25.02 -0.73
N VAL A 590 8.26 -24.99 0.59
CA VAL A 590 9.32 -25.30 1.54
C VAL A 590 8.95 -26.53 2.35
N ILE A 591 9.88 -27.47 2.47
CA ILE A 591 9.65 -28.75 3.18
C ILE A 591 10.61 -28.85 4.37
N PHE A 592 10.09 -28.94 5.59
CA PHE A 592 10.88 -29.29 6.77
C PHE A 592 10.93 -30.81 6.89
N VAL A 593 12.13 -31.37 6.76
CA VAL A 593 12.38 -32.82 6.80
C VAL A 593 12.97 -33.20 8.16
N CYS A 594 12.14 -33.81 9.00
CA CYS A 594 12.50 -34.20 10.35
C CYS A 594 12.86 -35.69 10.39
N TYR A 595 14.10 -36.04 10.72
CA TYR A 595 14.49 -37.45 10.83
C TYR A 595 13.85 -38.14 12.04
N LYS A 596 13.85 -37.46 13.19
CA LYS A 596 13.24 -37.95 14.42
C LYS A 596 11.77 -37.57 14.49
N ASN A 597 10.94 -38.49 14.98
CA ASN A 597 9.51 -38.23 15.20
C ASN A 597 9.27 -37.11 16.24
N THR A 598 10.14 -36.99 17.25
CA THR A 598 10.08 -35.88 18.23
C THR A 598 10.23 -34.52 17.56
N ASP A 599 11.15 -34.39 16.62
CA ASP A 599 11.45 -33.14 15.92
C ASP A 599 10.28 -32.78 15.00
N TYR A 600 9.69 -33.78 14.33
CA TYR A 600 8.49 -33.62 13.50
C TYR A 600 7.35 -32.96 14.29
N TYR A 601 7.07 -33.41 15.52
CA TYR A 601 6.04 -32.80 16.35
C TYR A 601 6.32 -31.34 16.70
N TYR A 602 7.57 -30.98 17.01
CA TYR A 602 7.91 -29.57 17.30
C TYR A 602 7.76 -28.67 16.06
N TYR A 603 8.08 -29.16 14.87
CA TYR A 603 7.88 -28.42 13.62
C TYR A 603 6.40 -28.34 13.24
N GLN A 604 5.61 -29.39 13.49
CA GLN A 604 4.16 -29.33 13.32
C GLN A 604 3.50 -28.35 14.30
N ASP A 605 3.87 -28.39 15.58
CA ASP A 605 3.38 -27.47 16.61
C ASP A 605 3.74 -26.02 16.29
N ALA A 606 4.97 -25.77 15.84
CA ALA A 606 5.40 -24.44 15.41
C ALA A 606 4.65 -23.91 14.17
N LEU A 607 4.07 -24.79 13.35
CA LEU A 607 3.29 -24.44 12.16
C LEU A 607 1.81 -24.18 12.47
N GLN A 608 1.27 -24.70 13.58
CA GLN A 608 -0.11 -24.47 14.04
C GLN A 608 -0.35 -23.04 14.48
#